data_AF-A0A973CKT0-F1
#
_entry.id   AF-A0A973CKT0-F1
#
_cell.length_a   1.000
_cell.length_b   1.000
_cell.length_c   1.000
_cell.angle_alpha   90.00
_cell.angle_beta   90.00
_cell.angle_gamma   90.00
#
_symmetry.space_group_name_H-M   'P 1'
#
loop_
_entity.id
_entity.type
_entity.pdbx_description
1 polymer ?
#
loop_
_entity_poly.entity_id
_entity_poly.type
_entity_poly.pdbx_seq_one_letter_code
_entity_poly.pdbx_strand_id
1 'polypeptide(L)'
;MKIEHLLITRFSYRNYTNGNGRSPQYDSDPLDPEKLEFRFLIFEMICLPNILAQVNKDFTWVFIIDEHLAQEYRDKLFELTKSLKNVYLYEFKNEDQFSLDCFKDYFSADADYVITTNIDDDDALPVYYIQDMHDHVMESYKLKNLAPLKILAA
;
A
#
# COMPACT_ATOMS: atom_id res chain seq x y z
N MET A 1 20.81 12.77 -1.42
CA MET A 1 19.78 12.03 -2.16
C MET A 1 18.64 11.76 -1.21
N LYS A 2 17.46 12.28 -1.53
CA LYS A 2 16.22 12.11 -0.79
C LYS A 2 15.42 10.98 -1.45
N ILE A 3 15.28 9.87 -0.74
CA ILE A 3 14.42 8.75 -1.15
C ILE A 3 13.14 8.87 -0.35
N GLU A 4 12.00 8.70 -1.01
CA GLU A 4 10.73 8.45 -0.34
C GLU A 4 10.18 7.08 -0.75
N HIS A 5 9.50 6.41 0.17
CA HIS A 5 9.03 5.05 -0.03
C HIS A 5 7.55 4.95 0.30
N LEU A 6 6.75 4.60 -0.70
CA LEU A 6 5.34 4.32 -0.56
C LEU A 6 5.13 2.81 -0.47
N LEU A 7 4.65 2.36 0.68
CA LEU A 7 4.06 1.04 0.84
C LEU A 7 2.58 1.15 0.50
N ILE A 8 2.09 0.32 -0.42
CA ILE A 8 0.74 0.41 -0.97
C ILE A 8 0.03 -0.91 -0.72
N THR A 9 -1.10 -0.85 -0.02
CA THR A 9 -1.93 -2.02 0.28
C THR A 9 -3.33 -1.81 -0.28
N ARG A 10 -3.81 -2.75 -1.09
CA ARG A 10 -5.20 -2.76 -1.53
C ARG A 10 -6.03 -3.42 -0.44
N PHE A 11 -6.95 -2.67 0.16
CA PHE A 11 -7.71 -3.14 1.32
C PHE A 11 -9.19 -3.16 0.99
N SER A 12 -9.65 -4.30 0.48
CA SER A 12 -11.06 -4.59 0.16
C SER A 12 -11.76 -3.47 -0.62
N TYR A 13 -11.40 -3.28 -1.88
CA TYR A 13 -12.09 -2.38 -2.80
C TYR A 13 -12.69 -3.14 -3.99
N ARG A 14 -13.78 -2.61 -4.54
CA ARG A 14 -14.41 -3.13 -5.74
C ARG A 14 -13.74 -2.52 -6.96
N ASN A 15 -13.25 -3.35 -7.87
CA ASN A 15 -12.70 -2.89 -9.14
C ASN A 15 -13.73 -3.14 -10.27
N TYR A 16 -14.46 -2.10 -10.65
CA TYR A 16 -15.57 -2.17 -11.61
C TYR A 16 -15.06 -2.12 -13.06
N THR A 17 -14.10 -2.96 -13.43
CA THR A 17 -13.52 -2.95 -14.79
C THR A 17 -14.54 -3.26 -15.91
N ASN A 18 -15.73 -3.79 -15.60
CA ASN A 18 -16.75 -4.15 -16.59
C ASN A 18 -18.18 -3.66 -16.27
N GLY A 19 -18.33 -2.53 -15.56
CA GLY A 19 -19.63 -1.82 -15.44
C GLY A 19 -20.75 -2.50 -14.63
N ASN A 20 -20.54 -3.73 -14.14
CA ASN A 20 -21.56 -4.51 -13.42
C ASN A 20 -21.27 -4.72 -11.93
N GLY A 21 -20.29 -4.01 -11.35
CA GLY A 21 -19.97 -4.14 -9.91
C GLY A 21 -19.49 -5.50 -9.43
N ARG A 22 -19.19 -6.39 -10.37
CA ARG A 22 -18.61 -7.69 -10.11
C ARG A 22 -17.33 -7.79 -10.89
N SER A 23 -16.22 -7.83 -10.17
CA SER A 23 -15.05 -8.55 -10.66
C SER A 23 -15.52 -9.98 -10.99
N PRO A 24 -15.34 -10.48 -12.23
CA PRO A 24 -15.67 -11.87 -12.55
C PRO A 24 -14.93 -12.90 -11.69
N GLN A 25 -13.94 -12.47 -10.89
CA GLN A 25 -13.11 -13.34 -10.06
C GLN A 25 -13.69 -13.58 -8.66
N TYR A 26 -14.69 -12.83 -8.19
CA TYR A 26 -15.26 -13.01 -6.85
C TYR A 26 -16.79 -13.10 -6.89
N ASP A 27 -17.32 -14.23 -6.41
CA ASP A 27 -18.77 -14.51 -6.37
C ASP A 27 -19.56 -13.62 -5.38
N SER A 28 -18.90 -12.75 -4.62
CA SER A 28 -19.52 -11.94 -3.57
C SER A 28 -18.77 -10.64 -3.29
N ASP A 29 -19.51 -9.61 -2.87
CA ASP A 29 -19.05 -8.25 -2.59
C ASP A 29 -17.91 -8.23 -1.56
N PRO A 30 -16.74 -7.61 -1.83
CA PRO A 30 -15.66 -7.48 -0.84
C PRO A 30 -16.02 -6.62 0.36
N LEU A 31 -17.09 -5.80 0.29
CA LEU A 31 -17.57 -5.02 1.43
C LEU A 31 -18.63 -5.76 2.27
N ASP A 32 -18.89 -7.04 1.98
CA ASP A 32 -19.70 -7.87 2.87
C ASP A 32 -19.08 -7.88 4.28
N PRO A 33 -19.86 -7.59 5.35
CA PRO A 33 -19.32 -7.52 6.70
C PRO A 33 -18.56 -8.76 7.14
N GLU A 34 -19.03 -9.97 6.82
CA GLU A 34 -18.35 -11.22 7.21
C GLU A 34 -16.96 -11.32 6.54
N LYS A 35 -16.86 -10.86 5.30
CA LYS A 35 -15.58 -10.83 4.58
C LYS A 35 -14.65 -9.74 5.07
N LEU A 36 -15.18 -8.55 5.37
CA LEU A 36 -14.38 -7.47 5.94
C LEU A 36 -13.80 -7.89 7.29
N GLU A 37 -14.62 -8.49 8.17
CA GLU A 37 -14.14 -9.01 9.45
C GLU A 37 -13.06 -10.08 9.27
N PHE A 38 -13.26 -11.03 8.35
CA PHE A 38 -12.22 -12.01 8.02
C PHE A 38 -10.95 -11.36 7.45
N ARG A 39 -11.09 -10.31 6.65
CA ARG A 39 -9.95 -9.56 6.10
C ARG A 39 -9.14 -8.86 7.17
N PHE A 40 -9.82 -8.15 8.06
CA PHE A 40 -9.19 -7.52 9.21
C PHE A 40 -8.51 -8.56 10.11
N LEU A 41 -9.14 -9.71 10.34
CA LEU A 41 -8.52 -10.79 11.11
C LEU A 41 -7.16 -11.21 10.51
N ILE A 42 -7.10 -11.48 9.21
CA ILE A 42 -5.84 -11.89 8.56
C ILE A 42 -4.83 -10.74 8.59
N PHE A 43 -5.26 -9.52 8.27
CA PHE A 43 -4.42 -8.33 8.30
C PHE A 43 -3.77 -8.11 9.68
N GLU A 44 -4.57 -8.20 10.75
CA GLU A 44 -4.12 -8.04 12.13
C GLU A 44 -3.19 -9.18 12.58
N MET A 45 -3.33 -10.37 12.00
CA MET A 45 -2.49 -11.54 12.31
C MET A 45 -1.16 -11.57 11.55
N ILE A 46 -1.12 -11.06 10.32
CA ILE A 46 0.00 -11.26 9.39
C ILE A 46 0.63 -9.95 8.96
N CYS A 47 -0.06 -9.18 8.11
CA CYS A 47 0.51 -8.02 7.43
C CYS A 47 0.81 -6.88 8.42
N LEU A 48 -0.15 -6.51 9.27
CA LEU A 48 0.02 -5.45 10.26
C LEU A 48 1.24 -5.66 11.18
N PRO A 49 1.37 -6.78 11.92
CA PRO A 49 2.53 -6.98 12.78
C PRO A 49 3.84 -7.06 11.99
N ASN A 50 3.83 -7.58 10.75
CA ASN A 50 5.01 -7.62 9.90
C ASN A 50 5.49 -6.21 9.50
N ILE A 51 4.59 -5.33 9.04
CA ILE A 51 4.91 -3.96 8.67
C ILE A 51 5.31 -3.14 9.91
N LEU A 52 4.63 -3.34 11.04
CA LEU A 52 5.01 -2.75 12.33
C LEU A 52 6.35 -3.28 12.86
N ALA A 53 6.87 -4.42 12.36
CA ALA A 53 8.17 -4.95 12.72
C ALA A 53 9.34 -4.50 11.82
N GLN A 54 9.08 -3.89 10.65
CA GLN A 54 10.15 -3.40 9.74
C GLN A 54 11.21 -2.56 10.48
N VAL A 55 12.48 -2.86 10.26
CA VAL A 55 13.60 -2.17 10.94
C VAL A 55 13.67 -0.70 10.55
N ASN A 56 13.49 -0.42 9.25
CA ASN A 56 13.37 0.93 8.75
C ASN A 56 11.89 1.35 8.73
N LYS A 57 11.58 2.47 9.39
CA LYS A 57 10.23 3.07 9.48
C LYS A 57 10.04 4.28 8.58
N ASP A 58 11.02 4.58 7.74
CA ASP A 58 11.00 5.71 6.82
C ASP A 58 10.21 5.37 5.55
N PHE A 59 8.90 5.17 5.71
CA PHE A 59 7.95 4.93 4.63
C PHE A 59 6.60 5.58 4.93
N THR A 60 5.84 5.81 3.87
CA THR A 60 4.43 6.20 3.91
C THR A 60 3.57 4.99 3.55
N TRP A 61 2.59 4.65 4.37
CA TRP A 61 1.66 3.55 4.10
C TRP A 61 0.34 4.08 3.55
N VAL A 62 0.03 3.73 2.30
CA VAL A 62 -1.22 4.10 1.64
C VAL A 62 -2.10 2.86 1.51
N PHE A 63 -3.25 2.88 2.15
CA PHE A 63 -4.30 1.90 1.94
C PHE A 63 -5.23 2.39 0.84
N ILE A 64 -5.36 1.60 -0.22
CA ILE A 64 -6.37 1.82 -1.24
C ILE A 64 -7.65 1.12 -0.81
N ILE A 65 -8.70 1.89 -0.57
CA ILE A 65 -9.98 1.41 -0.04
C ILE A 65 -11.12 1.73 -1.01
N ASP A 66 -12.24 1.02 -0.88
CA ASP A 66 -13.48 1.38 -1.58
C ASP A 66 -14.02 2.73 -1.08
N GLU A 67 -14.52 3.57 -1.98
CA GLU A 67 -15.21 4.81 -1.61
C GLU A 67 -16.41 4.56 -0.69
N HIS A 68 -17.02 3.37 -0.73
CA HIS A 68 -18.15 2.97 0.11
C HIS A 68 -17.76 2.16 1.35
N LEU A 69 -16.47 2.03 1.69
CA LEU A 69 -16.06 1.38 2.93
C LEU A 69 -16.67 2.11 4.13
N ALA A 70 -17.32 1.38 5.04
CA ALA A 70 -18.00 2.00 6.18
C ALA A 70 -17.00 2.69 7.13
N GLN A 71 -17.43 3.79 7.78
CA GLN A 71 -16.56 4.62 8.60
C GLN A 71 -15.89 3.84 9.75
N GLU A 72 -16.59 2.87 10.33
CA GLU A 72 -16.04 2.03 11.41
C GLU A 72 -14.77 1.28 11.00
N TYR A 73 -14.69 0.80 9.74
CA TYR A 73 -13.50 0.11 9.23
C TYR A 73 -12.37 1.09 8.88
N ARG A 74 -12.70 2.31 8.47
CA ARG A 74 -11.71 3.38 8.25
C ARG A 74 -11.06 3.78 9.56
N ASP A 75 -11.88 3.99 10.60
CA ASP A 75 -11.41 4.32 11.94
C ASP A 75 -10.57 3.17 12.51
N LYS A 76 -10.97 1.92 12.25
CA LYS A 76 -10.20 0.73 12.63
C LYS A 76 -8.81 0.71 11.98
N LEU A 77 -8.69 1.00 10.69
CA LEU A 77 -7.37 1.08 10.02
C LEU A 77 -6.47 2.15 10.66
N PHE A 78 -7.00 3.33 10.97
CA PHE A 78 -6.23 4.38 11.62
C PHE A 78 -5.82 4.01 13.05
N GLU A 79 -6.72 3.39 13.82
CA GLU A 79 -6.43 2.98 15.20
C GLU A 79 -5.35 1.88 15.23
N LEU A 80 -5.44 0.89 14.34
CA LEU A 80 -4.45 -0.18 14.21
C LEU A 80 -3.07 0.33 13.80
N THR A 81 -3.02 1.43 13.04
CA THR A 81 -1.78 1.99 12.47
C THR A 81 -1.28 3.24 13.18
N LYS A 82 -1.91 3.66 14.29
CA LYS A 82 -1.65 4.93 15.01
C LYS A 82 -0.20 5.14 15.48
N SER A 83 0.59 4.08 15.59
CA SER A 83 2.01 4.17 15.95
C SER A 83 2.91 4.64 14.80
N LEU A 84 2.39 4.60 13.57
CA LEU A 84 3.08 5.07 12.37
C LEU A 84 2.76 6.55 12.13
N LYS A 85 3.70 7.29 11.54
CA LYS A 85 3.56 8.73 11.32
C LYS A 85 2.79 9.08 10.04
N ASN A 86 2.99 8.29 8.99
CA ASN A 86 2.55 8.61 7.63
C ASN A 86 1.65 7.48 7.12
N VAL A 87 0.36 7.54 7.44
CA VAL A 87 -0.65 6.58 6.99
C VAL A 87 -1.80 7.32 6.34
N TYR A 88 -2.20 6.88 5.15
CA TYR A 88 -3.25 7.50 4.37
C TYR A 88 -4.23 6.47 3.83
N LEU A 89 -5.49 6.87 3.72
CA LEU A 89 -6.51 6.13 2.98
C LEU A 89 -6.72 6.83 1.64
N TYR A 90 -6.47 6.12 0.55
CA TYR A 90 -6.81 6.53 -0.80
C TYR A 90 -8.14 5.88 -1.18
N GLU A 91 -9.18 6.69 -1.37
CA GLU A 91 -10.49 6.22 -1.82
C GLU A 91 -10.44 5.96 -3.32
N PHE A 92 -10.47 4.69 -3.71
CA PHE A 92 -10.54 4.29 -5.11
C PHE A 92 -11.95 4.49 -5.64
N LYS A 93 -12.05 5.31 -6.69
CA LYS A 93 -13.29 5.52 -7.44
C LYS A 93 -13.26 4.73 -8.73
N ASN A 94 -14.43 4.35 -9.24
CA ASN A 94 -14.52 3.54 -10.46
C ASN A 94 -13.99 4.21 -11.73
N GLU A 95 -13.91 5.53 -11.71
CA GLU A 95 -13.33 6.35 -12.77
C GLU A 95 -11.81 6.47 -12.68
N ASP A 96 -11.20 6.02 -11.58
CA ASP A 96 -9.77 6.07 -11.38
C ASP A 96 -9.07 5.07 -12.31
N GLN A 97 -8.23 5.60 -13.19
CA GLN A 97 -7.20 4.81 -13.84
C GLN A 97 -6.04 4.73 -12.85
N PHE A 98 -5.78 3.53 -12.30
CA PHE A 98 -4.61 3.29 -11.43
C PHE A 98 -3.35 3.77 -12.15
N SER A 99 -2.88 4.95 -11.74
CA SER A 99 -1.70 5.60 -12.27
C SER A 99 -0.92 6.13 -11.08
N LEU A 100 0.40 6.22 -11.19
CA LEU A 100 1.24 6.74 -10.11
C LEU A 100 0.89 8.19 -9.74
N ASP A 101 0.18 8.89 -10.61
CA ASP A 101 -0.28 10.25 -10.39
C ASP A 101 -1.23 10.37 -9.20
N CYS A 102 -2.00 9.33 -8.87
CA CYS A 102 -2.90 9.37 -7.71
C CYS A 102 -2.16 9.40 -6.37
N PHE A 103 -0.86 9.09 -6.37
CA PHE A 103 -0.05 9.07 -5.15
C PHE A 103 0.85 10.30 -4.99
N LYS A 104 0.79 11.28 -5.91
CA LYS A 104 1.64 12.48 -5.89
C LYS A 104 1.57 13.28 -4.59
N ASP A 105 0.42 13.24 -3.91
CA ASP A 105 0.22 13.98 -2.67
C ASP A 105 0.77 13.24 -1.43
N TYR A 106 1.22 11.99 -1.59
CA TYR A 106 1.77 11.16 -0.50
C TYR A 106 3.30 11.09 -0.49
N PHE A 107 3.96 11.80 -1.42
CA PHE A 107 5.39 12.04 -1.41
C PHE A 107 5.71 13.50 -1.70
N SER A 108 6.89 13.94 -1.29
CA SER A 108 7.33 15.33 -1.50
C SER A 108 7.84 15.56 -2.92
N ALA A 109 7.55 16.74 -3.47
CA ALA A 109 7.97 17.14 -4.80
C ALA A 109 9.51 17.31 -4.97
N ASP A 110 10.26 17.38 -3.87
CA ASP A 110 11.73 17.44 -3.82
C ASP A 110 12.38 16.06 -3.59
N ALA A 111 11.62 14.96 -3.63
CA ALA A 111 12.19 13.62 -3.62
C ALA A 111 13.05 13.39 -4.88
N ASP A 112 14.28 12.90 -4.70
CA ASP A 112 15.15 12.53 -5.83
C ASP A 112 14.67 11.21 -6.44
N TYR A 113 14.17 10.28 -5.62
CA TYR A 113 13.61 9.00 -6.04
C TYR A 113 12.43 8.59 -5.18
N VAL A 114 11.44 7.95 -5.81
CA VAL A 114 10.30 7.33 -5.14
C VAL A 114 10.38 5.82 -5.34
N ILE A 115 10.36 5.07 -4.23
CA ILE A 115 10.20 3.63 -4.22
C ILE A 115 8.73 3.34 -3.97
N THR A 116 8.15 2.43 -4.75
CA THR A 116 6.80 1.91 -4.49
C THR A 116 6.89 0.42 -4.24
N THR A 117 6.27 -0.02 -3.15
CA THR A 117 6.14 -1.44 -2.81
C THR A 117 4.67 -1.74 -2.65
N ASN A 118 4.15 -2.65 -3.48
CA ASN A 118 2.81 -3.18 -3.29
C ASN A 118 2.89 -4.39 -2.35
N ILE A 119 2.02 -4.43 -1.36
CA ILE A 119 1.87 -5.59 -0.47
C ILE A 119 0.38 -5.88 -0.26
N ASP A 120 -0.01 -7.14 -0.40
CA ASP A 120 -1.37 -7.57 -0.08
C ASP A 120 -1.57 -7.57 1.45
N ASP A 121 -2.81 -7.36 1.89
CA ASP A 121 -3.14 -7.23 3.31
C ASP A 121 -3.04 -8.56 4.09
N ASP A 122 -2.79 -9.67 3.40
CA ASP A 122 -2.54 -11.01 3.95
C ASP A 122 -1.10 -11.51 3.75
N ASP A 123 -0.22 -10.67 3.20
CA ASP A 123 1.19 -11.00 2.96
C ASP A 123 2.14 -10.43 4.01
N ALA A 124 3.40 -10.88 3.95
CA ALA A 124 4.49 -10.41 4.80
C ALA A 124 5.78 -10.21 4.01
N LEU A 125 6.59 -9.24 4.42
CA LEU A 125 7.91 -8.94 3.87
C LEU A 125 9.03 -9.35 4.85
N PRO A 126 10.25 -9.61 4.37
CA PRO A 126 11.42 -9.69 5.24
C PRO A 126 11.51 -8.45 6.15
N VAL A 127 11.92 -8.62 7.41
CA VAL A 127 11.94 -7.52 8.41
C VAL A 127 12.90 -6.37 8.05
N TYR A 128 13.84 -6.62 7.15
CA TYR A 128 14.79 -5.64 6.61
C TYR A 128 14.38 -5.10 5.24
N TYR A 129 13.24 -5.52 4.67
CA TYR A 129 12.88 -5.23 3.28
C TYR A 129 12.93 -3.73 2.94
N ILE A 130 12.34 -2.87 3.78
CA ILE A 130 12.36 -1.41 3.56
C ILE A 130 13.80 -0.88 3.58
N GLN A 131 14.64 -1.36 4.50
CA GLN A 131 16.06 -0.99 4.58
C GLN A 131 16.82 -1.44 3.32
N ASP A 132 16.65 -2.70 2.93
CA ASP A 132 17.33 -3.30 1.78
C ASP A 132 16.97 -2.56 0.47
N MET A 133 15.72 -2.14 0.30
CA MET A 133 15.31 -1.34 -0.86
C MET A 133 15.96 0.04 -0.89
N HIS A 134 16.04 0.73 0.27
CA HIS A 134 16.73 2.01 0.36
C HIS A 134 18.21 1.85 0.04
N ASP A 135 18.87 0.85 0.64
CA ASP A 135 20.30 0.59 0.43
C ASP A 135 20.60 0.24 -1.02
N HIS A 136 19.76 -0.57 -1.66
CA HIS A 136 19.89 -0.91 -3.08
C HIS A 136 19.78 0.31 -4.00
N VAL A 137 18.84 1.22 -3.74
CA VAL A 137 18.70 2.46 -4.51
C VAL A 137 19.90 3.38 -4.27
N MET A 138 20.34 3.54 -3.02
CA MET A 138 21.51 4.33 -2.65
C MET A 138 22.79 3.80 -3.30
N GLU A 139 23.01 2.49 -3.29
CA GLU A 139 24.15 1.85 -3.93
C GLU A 139 24.09 1.99 -5.44
N SER A 140 22.93 1.73 -6.05
CA SER A 140 22.74 1.85 -7.50
C SER A 140 23.00 3.28 -7.99
N TYR A 141 22.55 4.28 -7.23
CA TYR A 141 22.83 5.68 -7.51
C TYR A 141 24.34 6.00 -7.46
N LYS A 142 25.05 5.53 -6.41
CA LYS A 142 26.51 5.72 -6.27
C LYS A 142 27.27 5.11 -7.44
N LEU A 143 26.84 3.94 -7.90
CA LEU A 143 27.42 3.22 -9.03
C LEU A 143 27.01 3.80 -10.39
N LYS A 144 26.14 4.82 -10.43
CA LYS A 144 25.59 5.42 -11.65
C LYS A 144 24.91 4.40 -12.57
N ASN A 145 24.30 3.37 -12.00
CA ASN A 145 23.60 2.30 -12.73
C ASN A 145 22.08 2.28 -12.47
N LEU A 146 21.57 3.29 -11.75
CA LEU A 146 20.15 3.42 -11.48
C LEU A 146 19.43 4.00 -12.71
N ALA A 147 18.59 3.17 -13.34
CA ALA A 147 17.73 3.59 -14.44
C ALA A 147 16.62 4.55 -13.95
N PRO A 148 16.05 5.41 -14.84
CA PRO A 148 14.94 6.29 -14.50
C PRO A 148 13.69 5.55 -13.97
N LEU A 149 13.49 4.31 -14.39
CA LEU A 149 12.47 3.39 -13.88
C LEU A 149 13.11 2.01 -13.75
N LYS A 150 12.93 1.38 -12.59
CA LYS A 150 13.38 0.01 -12.32
C LYS A 150 12.24 -0.73 -11.64
N ILE A 151 11.78 -1.81 -12.27
CA ILE A 151 10.75 -2.69 -11.72
C ILE A 151 11.45 -3.92 -11.17
N LEU A 152 11.20 -4.22 -9.90
CA LEU A 152 11.61 -5.45 -9.25
C LEU A 152 10.34 -6.30 -9.09
N ALA A 153 10.27 -7.45 -9.76
CA ALA A 153 9.20 -8.42 -9.58
C ALA A 153 9.79 -9.66 -8.91
N ALA A 154 9.08 -10.17 -7.90
CA ALA A 154 9.34 -11.47 -7.28
C ALA A 154 8.34 -12.50 -7.82
#